data_AF-A0A2E7EU46-F1
#
_entry.id   AF-A0A2E7EU46-F1
#
_cell.length_a   1.000
_cell.length_b   1.000
_cell.length_c   1.000
_cell.angle_alpha   90.00
_cell.angle_beta   90.00
_cell.angle_gamma   90.00
#
_symmetry.space_group_name_H-M   'P 1'
#
loop_
_entity.id
_entity.type
_entity.pdbx_description
1 polymer ?
#
loop_
_entity_poly.entity_id
_entity_poly.type
_entity_poly.pdbx_seq_one_letter_code
_entity_poly.pdbx_strand_id
1 'polypeptide(L)'
;MFFLKYLPTQSLLMNYREHFPAGSEPQISSQLEMLRKASLLLRDLDDFFREHDLSLTRFLILVILDGAHEGLQHSQIVDRIDVSSPVISRSLGALVSDGLVEVITDAENKRHKLNRLSDEGRARLQALMRGYYEILLRE
;
A
#
# COMPACT_ATOMS: atom_id res chain seq x y z
N MET A 1 8.03 2.89 -10.11
CA MET A 1 8.76 2.66 -8.85
C MET A 1 10.22 2.37 -9.19
N PHE A 2 11.14 3.19 -8.70
CA PHE A 2 12.59 3.03 -8.91
C PHE A 2 13.14 2.07 -7.86
N PHE A 3 14.01 1.14 -8.24
CA PHE A 3 15.30 0.80 -7.63
C PHE A 3 15.82 -0.47 -8.32
N LEU A 4 17.07 -0.40 -8.76
CA LEU A 4 17.71 -1.30 -9.71
C LEU A 4 17.57 -2.77 -9.29
N LYS A 5 17.32 -3.68 -10.26
CA LYS A 5 17.37 -5.15 -10.04
C LYS A 5 18.69 -5.60 -9.41
N TYR A 6 19.75 -4.82 -9.65
CA TYR A 6 21.07 -4.98 -9.07
C TYR A 6 21.53 -3.66 -8.48
N LEU A 7 21.76 -3.64 -7.17
CA LEU A 7 22.43 -2.53 -6.52
C LEU A 7 23.92 -2.88 -6.40
N PRO A 8 24.82 -2.15 -7.09
CA PRO A 8 26.25 -2.43 -7.05
C PRO A 8 26.87 -1.84 -5.77
N THR A 9 26.39 -2.32 -4.61
CA THR A 9 26.62 -1.73 -3.27
C THR A 9 28.11 -1.54 -2.99
N GLN A 10 28.93 -2.55 -3.26
CA GLN A 10 30.37 -2.49 -2.99
C GLN A 10 31.10 -1.46 -3.86
N SER A 11 30.82 -1.39 -5.16
CA SER A 11 31.48 -0.41 -6.03
C SER A 11 31.00 1.02 -5.75
N LEU A 12 29.71 1.19 -5.42
CA LEU A 12 29.17 2.49 -5.03
C LEU A 12 29.85 3.00 -3.74
N LEU A 13 29.96 2.16 -2.71
CA LEU A 13 30.65 2.53 -1.47
C LEU A 13 32.12 2.86 -1.69
N MET A 14 32.82 2.10 -2.56
CA MET A 14 34.24 2.36 -2.86
C MET A 14 34.47 3.65 -3.64
N ASN A 15 33.58 3.99 -4.57
CA ASN A 15 33.69 5.16 -5.43
C ASN A 15 33.37 6.47 -4.70
N TYR A 16 32.51 6.43 -3.68
CA TYR A 16 32.03 7.61 -2.96
C TYR A 16 32.46 7.66 -1.49
N ARG A 17 33.51 6.91 -1.12
CA ARG A 17 33.97 6.75 0.27
C ARG A 17 34.26 8.05 1.01
N GLU A 18 34.58 9.12 0.28
CA GLU A 18 34.90 10.43 0.85
C GLU A 18 33.65 11.25 1.22
N HIS A 19 32.46 10.81 0.82
CA HIS A 19 31.20 11.55 1.00
C HIS A 19 30.42 11.13 2.24
N PHE A 20 30.96 10.19 3.03
CA PHE A 20 30.37 9.74 4.27
C PHE A 20 31.45 9.48 5.32
N PRO A 21 31.10 9.47 6.62
CA PRO A 21 32.08 9.21 7.67
C PRO A 21 32.75 7.85 7.51
N ALA A 22 34.07 7.80 7.68
CA ALA A 22 34.83 6.55 7.64
C ALA A 22 34.28 5.56 8.68
N GLY A 23 34.08 4.30 8.29
CA GLY A 23 33.50 3.26 9.13
C GLY A 23 31.97 3.15 9.06
N SER A 24 31.28 4.05 8.33
CA SER A 24 29.83 3.96 8.11
C SER A 24 29.41 3.00 6.99
N GLU A 25 30.35 2.38 6.27
CA GLU A 25 30.10 1.48 5.14
C GLU A 25 29.12 0.34 5.48
N PRO A 26 29.24 -0.37 6.61
CA PRO A 26 28.32 -1.46 6.94
C PRO A 26 26.89 -0.96 7.16
N GLN A 27 26.73 0.21 7.78
CA GLN A 27 25.41 0.82 7.99
C GLN A 27 24.77 1.21 6.67
N ILE A 28 25.51 1.88 5.78
CA ILE A 28 25.01 2.26 4.45
C ILE A 28 24.64 1.01 3.65
N SER A 29 25.48 -0.03 3.66
CA SER A 29 25.19 -1.31 2.98
C SER A 29 23.89 -1.93 3.50
N SER A 30 23.69 -1.97 4.81
CA SER A 30 22.48 -2.50 5.45
C SER A 30 21.22 -1.73 5.04
N GLN A 31 21.27 -0.39 5.01
CA GLN A 31 20.13 0.43 4.57
C GLN A 31 19.82 0.19 3.08
N LEU A 32 20.85 0.11 2.25
CA LEU A 32 20.71 -0.16 0.82
C LEU A 32 20.13 -1.56 0.53
N GLU A 33 20.54 -2.57 1.29
CA GLU A 33 19.95 -3.91 1.24
C GLU A 33 18.48 -3.93 1.69
N MET A 34 18.15 -3.20 2.75
CA MET A 34 16.77 -3.04 3.22
C MET A 34 15.88 -2.41 2.14
N LEU A 35 16.34 -1.32 1.51
CA LEU A 35 15.62 -0.67 0.41
C LEU A 35 15.39 -1.62 -0.76
N ARG A 36 16.40 -2.43 -1.11
CA ARG A 36 16.27 -3.45 -2.15
C ARG A 36 15.21 -4.49 -1.78
N LYS A 37 15.27 -5.06 -0.57
CA LYS A 37 14.30 -6.07 -0.11
C LYS A 37 12.87 -5.52 -0.12
N ALA A 38 12.67 -4.31 0.43
CA ALA A 38 11.38 -3.64 0.42
C ALA A 38 10.85 -3.43 -1.02
N SER A 39 11.73 -3.04 -1.95
CA SER A 39 11.34 -2.83 -3.35
C SER A 39 10.92 -4.10 -4.08
N LEU A 40 11.55 -5.24 -3.75
CA LEU A 40 11.18 -6.54 -4.31
C LEU A 40 9.85 -7.02 -3.73
N LEU A 41 9.68 -6.92 -2.41
CA LEU A 41 8.43 -7.29 -1.74
C LEU A 41 7.24 -6.48 -2.25
N LEU A 42 7.40 -5.15 -2.41
CA LEU A 42 6.35 -4.30 -2.98
C LEU A 42 5.99 -4.71 -4.41
N ARG A 43 6.96 -5.14 -5.22
CA ARG A 43 6.69 -5.64 -6.58
C ARG A 43 5.88 -6.93 -6.54
N ASP A 44 6.26 -7.88 -5.68
CA ASP A 44 5.55 -9.14 -5.55
C ASP A 44 4.10 -8.92 -5.08
N LEU A 45 3.89 -7.96 -4.16
CA LEU A 45 2.56 -7.54 -3.73
C LEU A 45 1.78 -6.87 -4.86
N ASP A 46 2.39 -5.95 -5.61
CA ASP A 46 1.75 -5.27 -6.73
C ASP A 46 1.34 -6.25 -7.84
N ASP A 47 2.18 -7.24 -8.13
CA ASP A 47 1.89 -8.27 -9.14
C ASP A 47 0.77 -9.20 -8.64
N PHE A 48 0.82 -9.65 -7.38
CA PHE A 48 -0.26 -10.44 -6.76
C PHE A 48 -1.61 -9.72 -6.79
N PHE A 49 -1.68 -8.47 -6.34
CA PHE A 49 -2.95 -7.75 -6.35
C PHE A 49 -3.45 -7.51 -7.77
N ARG A 50 -2.56 -7.26 -8.73
CA ARG A 50 -2.92 -7.10 -10.14
C ARG A 50 -3.52 -8.38 -10.73
N GLU A 51 -2.98 -9.55 -10.41
CA GLU A 51 -3.56 -10.86 -10.79
C GLU A 51 -4.98 -11.06 -10.23
N HIS A 52 -5.32 -10.34 -9.16
CA HIS A 52 -6.64 -10.31 -8.53
C HIS A 52 -7.44 -9.04 -8.85
N ASP A 53 -7.17 -8.37 -9.99
CA ASP A 53 -7.88 -7.17 -10.46
C ASP A 53 -7.96 -6.05 -9.40
N LEU A 54 -6.95 -5.98 -8.52
CA LEU A 54 -6.86 -5.02 -7.43
C LEU A 54 -5.51 -4.30 -7.49
N SER A 55 -5.43 -3.11 -6.91
CA SER A 55 -4.14 -2.44 -6.68
C SER A 55 -3.80 -2.48 -5.20
N LEU A 56 -2.52 -2.35 -4.87
CA LEU A 56 -2.07 -2.25 -3.48
C LEU A 56 -2.79 -1.10 -2.73
N THR A 57 -2.97 0.06 -3.36
CA THR A 57 -3.72 1.17 -2.75
C THR A 57 -5.18 0.80 -2.47
N ARG A 58 -5.85 0.14 -3.42
CA ARG A 58 -7.24 -0.29 -3.23
C ARG A 58 -7.35 -1.34 -2.13
N PHE A 59 -6.40 -2.28 -2.07
CA PHE A 59 -6.28 -3.24 -0.97
C PHE A 59 -6.13 -2.54 0.39
N LEU A 60 -5.21 -1.58 0.51
CA LEU A 60 -5.01 -0.82 1.76
C LEU A 60 -6.28 -0.08 2.18
N ILE A 61 -7.03 0.49 1.23
CA ILE A 61 -8.33 1.10 1.50
C ILE A 61 -9.32 0.08 2.10
N LEU A 62 -9.39 -1.14 1.54
CA LEU A 62 -10.24 -2.20 2.09
C LEU A 62 -9.81 -2.55 3.53
N VAL A 63 -8.51 -2.74 3.78
CA VAL A 63 -7.98 -3.06 5.13
C VAL A 63 -8.37 -1.99 6.17
N ILE A 64 -8.20 -0.70 5.86
CA ILE A 64 -8.55 0.36 6.82
C ILE A 64 -10.07 0.46 7.07
N LEU A 65 -10.88 0.15 6.06
CA LEU A 65 -12.34 0.16 6.17
C LEU A 65 -12.84 -1.05 6.94
N ASP A 66 -12.13 -2.17 6.91
CA ASP A 66 -12.51 -3.41 7.59
C ASP A 66 -12.52 -3.23 9.10
N GLY A 67 -11.57 -2.44 9.62
CA GLY A 67 -11.50 -2.05 11.01
C GLY A 67 -12.47 -0.93 11.43
N ALA A 68 -13.18 -0.30 10.50
CA ALA A 68 -14.06 0.85 10.77
C ALA A 68 -15.54 0.51 10.45
N HIS A 69 -16.24 -0.09 11.41
CA HIS A 69 -17.62 -0.56 11.25
C HIS A 69 -18.61 0.52 10.78
N GLU A 70 -18.47 1.74 11.29
CA GLU A 70 -19.32 2.90 10.91
C GLU A 70 -18.91 3.52 9.55
N GLY A 71 -17.77 3.10 8.99
CA GLY A 71 -17.15 3.69 7.82
C GLY A 71 -16.25 4.88 8.15
N LEU A 72 -15.59 5.39 7.10
CA LEU A 72 -14.65 6.52 7.19
C LEU A 72 -14.97 7.60 6.16
N GLN A 73 -14.79 8.85 6.55
CA GLN A 73 -14.76 9.97 5.63
C GLN A 73 -13.53 9.90 4.72
N HIS A 74 -13.59 10.56 3.56
CA HIS A 74 -12.46 10.63 2.64
C HIS A 74 -11.19 11.20 3.31
N SER A 75 -11.31 12.27 4.09
CA SER A 75 -10.19 12.88 4.83
C SER A 75 -9.53 11.87 5.77
N GLN A 76 -10.34 11.15 6.53
CA GLN A 76 -9.89 10.10 7.43
C GLN A 76 -9.16 8.95 6.71
N ILE A 77 -9.51 8.66 5.45
CA ILE A 77 -8.80 7.67 4.62
C ILE A 77 -7.46 8.23 4.14
N VAL A 78 -7.43 9.49 3.68
CA VAL A 78 -6.20 10.19 3.26
C VAL A 78 -5.19 10.25 4.40
N ASP A 79 -5.64 10.50 5.64
CA ASP A 79 -4.75 10.59 6.81
C ASP A 79 -4.11 9.24 7.18
N ARG A 80 -4.64 8.11 6.67
CA ARG A 80 -4.17 6.75 7.01
C ARG A 80 -3.32 6.10 5.92
N ILE A 81 -3.32 6.64 4.70
CA ILE A 81 -2.62 6.05 3.56
C ILE A 81 -1.75 7.13 2.95
N ASP A 82 -0.43 6.89 2.91
CA ASP A 82 0.58 7.84 2.42
C ASP A 82 0.61 7.89 0.88
N VAL A 83 -0.50 8.31 0.29
CA VAL A 83 -0.64 8.63 -1.13
C VAL A 83 -1.46 9.90 -1.28
N SER A 84 -1.37 10.54 -2.45
CA SER A 84 -2.06 11.80 -2.66
C SER A 84 -3.58 11.65 -2.59
N SER A 85 -4.26 12.67 -2.06
CA SER A 85 -5.73 12.75 -1.99
C SER A 85 -6.43 12.42 -3.34
N PRO A 86 -5.95 12.89 -4.51
CA PRO A 86 -6.52 12.47 -5.80
C PRO A 86 -6.40 10.97 -6.11
N VAL A 87 -5.33 10.31 -5.66
CA VAL A 87 -5.15 8.86 -5.82
C VAL A 87 -6.15 8.10 -4.95
N ILE A 88 -6.39 8.57 -3.71
CA ILE A 88 -7.44 8.04 -2.83
C ILE A 88 -8.82 8.21 -3.45
N SER A 89 -9.17 9.42 -3.90
CA SER A 89 -10.46 9.69 -4.55
C SER A 89 -10.72 8.77 -5.74
N ARG A 90 -9.73 8.59 -6.63
CA ARG A 90 -9.84 7.69 -7.78
C ARG A 90 -10.01 6.22 -7.35
N SER A 91 -9.22 5.78 -6.37
CA SER A 91 -9.25 4.40 -5.88
C SER A 91 -10.57 4.07 -5.20
N LEU A 92 -11.09 4.99 -4.38
CA LEU A 92 -12.42 4.87 -3.76
C LEU A 92 -13.53 4.83 -4.81
N GLY A 93 -13.49 5.72 -5.81
CA GLY A 93 -14.47 5.72 -6.90
C GLY A 93 -14.52 4.38 -7.64
N ALA A 94 -13.36 3.78 -7.94
CA ALA A 94 -13.29 2.45 -8.54
C ALA A 94 -13.83 1.36 -7.60
N LEU A 95 -13.47 1.39 -6.32
CA LEU A 95 -13.99 0.42 -5.33
C LEU A 95 -15.51 0.50 -5.16
N VAL A 96 -16.10 1.70 -5.23
CA VAL A 96 -17.55 1.90 -5.20
C VAL A 96 -18.19 1.39 -6.49
N SER A 97 -17.59 1.70 -7.65
CA SER A 97 -18.05 1.20 -8.95
C SER A 97 -18.04 -0.33 -9.01
N ASP A 98 -17.05 -0.96 -8.39
CA ASP A 98 -16.89 -2.41 -8.36
C ASP A 98 -17.72 -3.08 -7.24
N GLY A 99 -18.52 -2.31 -6.49
CA GLY A 99 -19.40 -2.81 -5.44
C GLY A 99 -18.70 -3.27 -4.16
N LEU A 100 -17.40 -3.01 -4.00
CA LEU A 100 -16.61 -3.41 -2.83
C LEU A 100 -16.71 -2.41 -1.67
N VAL A 101 -17.13 -1.17 -1.97
CA VAL A 101 -17.32 -0.10 -0.98
C VAL A 101 -18.68 0.56 -1.22
N GLU A 102 -19.39 0.82 -0.13
CA GLU A 102 -20.65 1.56 -0.11
C GLU A 102 -20.43 2.98 0.41
N VAL A 103 -21.16 3.93 -0.15
CA VAL A 103 -21.21 5.31 0.34
C VAL A 103 -22.49 5.50 1.13
N ILE A 104 -22.35 5.75 2.43
CA ILE A 104 -23.43 6.09 3.34
C ILE A 104 -23.56 7.61 3.36
N THR A 105 -24.75 8.11 3.07
CA THR A 105 -25.06 9.54 3.14
C THR A 105 -26.07 9.79 4.25
N ASP A 106 -25.81 10.79 5.08
CA ASP A 106 -26.81 11.29 6.01
C ASP A 106 -27.90 12.05 5.23
N ALA A 107 -29.18 11.74 5.52
CA ALA A 107 -30.33 12.38 4.90
C ALA A 107 -30.42 13.88 5.25
N GLU A 108 -29.97 14.27 6.44
CA GLU A 108 -29.99 15.67 6.89
C GLU A 108 -28.72 16.43 6.52
N ASN A 109 -27.59 15.74 6.36
CA ASN A 109 -26.31 16.35 6.00
C ASN A 109 -25.59 15.58 4.88
N LYS A 110 -25.97 15.87 3.63
CA LYS A 110 -25.35 15.31 2.42
C LYS A 110 -23.83 15.57 2.30
N ARG A 111 -23.25 16.46 3.13
CA ARG A 111 -21.80 16.68 3.19
C ARG A 111 -21.08 15.63 4.04
N HIS A 112 -21.77 14.89 4.90
CA HIS A 112 -21.24 13.75 5.63
C HIS A 112 -21.42 12.49 4.80
N LYS A 113 -20.39 12.18 4.00
CA LYS A 113 -20.27 10.91 3.27
C LYS A 113 -19.30 10.00 4.00
N LEU A 114 -19.78 8.84 4.44
CA LEU A 114 -18.95 7.78 4.99
C LEU A 114 -18.81 6.68 3.96
N ASN A 115 -17.61 6.12 3.85
CA ASN A 115 -17.31 4.99 3.01
C ASN A 115 -17.19 3.77 3.92
N ARG A 116 -17.85 2.67 3.57
CA ARG A 116 -17.81 1.42 4.34
C ARG A 116 -17.59 0.26 3.38
N LEU A 117 -16.94 -0.81 3.83
CA LEU A 117 -16.98 -2.07 3.09
C LEU A 117 -18.41 -2.56 2.92
N SER A 118 -18.71 -3.04 1.71
CA SER A 118 -19.85 -3.92 1.49
C SER A 118 -19.54 -5.33 1.99
N ASP A 119 -20.54 -6.20 2.06
CA ASP A 119 -20.33 -7.62 2.35
C ASP A 119 -19.46 -8.29 1.29
N GLU A 120 -19.65 -7.94 0.01
CA GLU A 120 -18.81 -8.42 -1.11
C GLU A 120 -17.37 -7.93 -0.98
N GLY A 121 -17.17 -6.66 -0.61
CA GLY A 121 -15.85 -6.11 -0.32
C GLY A 121 -15.13 -6.86 0.80
N ARG A 122 -15.87 -7.23 1.85
CA ARG A 122 -15.32 -7.96 2.99
C ARG A 122 -14.96 -9.39 2.60
N ALA A 123 -15.82 -10.07 1.86
CA ALA A 123 -15.54 -11.40 1.32
C ALA A 123 -14.31 -11.38 0.40
N ARG A 124 -14.21 -10.37 -0.48
CA ARG A 124 -13.06 -10.17 -1.37
C ARG A 124 -11.77 -9.95 -0.57
N LEU A 125 -11.80 -9.10 0.47
CA LEU A 125 -10.65 -8.87 1.33
C LEU A 125 -10.19 -10.15 2.03
N GLN A 126 -11.12 -10.90 2.63
CA GLN A 126 -10.83 -12.16 3.32
C GLN A 126 -10.21 -13.20 2.39
N ALA A 127 -10.70 -13.31 1.15
CA ALA A 127 -10.15 -14.23 0.15
C ALA A 127 -8.68 -13.93 -0.22
N LEU A 128 -8.24 -12.68 -0.11
CA LEU A 128 -6.88 -12.24 -0.44
C LEU A 128 -5.89 -12.44 0.72
N MET A 129 -6.37 -12.53 1.96
CA MET A 129 -5.50 -12.55 3.16
C MET A 129 -4.46 -13.67 3.12
N ARG A 130 -4.86 -14.87 2.69
CA ARG A 130 -3.94 -16.00 2.62
C ARG A 130 -2.76 -15.72 1.69
N GLY A 131 -3.03 -15.31 0.45
CA GLY A 131 -1.99 -15.01 -0.54
C GLY A 131 -1.11 -13.82 -0.13
N TYR A 132 -1.71 -12.79 0.48
CA TYR A 132 -0.98 -11.66 1.04
C TYR A 132 0.04 -12.11 2.11
N TYR A 133 -0.38 -12.93 3.08
CA TYR A 133 0.54 -13.44 4.11
C TYR A 133 1.57 -14.42 3.55
N GLU A 134 1.20 -15.26 2.57
CA GLU A 134 2.16 -16.14 1.89
C GLU A 134 3.29 -15.35 1.22
N ILE A 135 3.04 -14.14 0.71
CA ILE A 135 4.09 -13.27 0.15
C ILE A 135 4.96 -12.67 1.26
N LEU A 136 4.33 -12.17 2.34
CA LEU A 136 5.07 -11.56 3.46
C LEU A 136 5.97 -12.54 4.22
N LEU A 137 5.67 -13.83 4.16
CA LEU A 137 6.43 -14.89 4.83
C LEU A 137 7.52 -15.51 3.94
N ARG A 138 7.69 -15.06 2.69
CA ARG A 138 8.80 -15.53 1.83
C ARG A 138 10.13 -14.95 2.34
N GLU A 139 11.09 -15.83 2.56
CA GLU A 139 12.47 -15.49 2.97
C GLU A 139 13.29 -14.85 1.84
#